data_AF-A0A1H1A4R7-F1
#
_entry.id   AF-A0A1H1A4R7-F1
#
_cell.length_a   1.000
_cell.length_b   1.000
_cell.length_c   1.000
_cell.angle_alpha   90.00
_cell.angle_beta   90.00
_cell.angle_gamma   90.00
#
_symmetry.space_group_name_H-M   'P 1'
#
loop_
_entity.id
_entity.type
_entity.pdbx_description
1 polymer ?
#
loop_
_entity_poly.entity_id
_entity_poly.type
_entity_poly.pdbx_seq_one_letter_code
_entity_poly.pdbx_strand_id
1 'polypeptide(L)'
;MLKLRVRERWQRLQISGSDQVVMLLLSVMVGLCIAAAYWTAHPKSGCIRLGRGNSGPISCDPQVIAGEAMNIVLFSLLFAVPLLYILGRLLVQLFRPLNAPP
;
A
#
# COMPACT_ATOMS: atom_id res chain seq x y z
N MET A 1 -20.27 24.27 -13.11
CA MET A 1 -21.13 23.50 -12.18
C MET A 1 -20.53 22.18 -11.67
N LEU A 2 -19.61 21.52 -12.39
CA LEU A 2 -18.98 20.27 -11.91
C LEU A 2 -18.24 20.41 -10.55
N LYS A 3 -17.50 21.52 -10.36
CA LYS A 3 -16.72 21.76 -9.13
C LYS A 3 -17.58 21.84 -7.85
N LEU A 4 -18.81 22.37 -7.95
CA LEU A 4 -19.75 22.46 -6.82
C LEU A 4 -20.27 21.08 -6.39
N ARG A 5 -20.63 20.22 -7.35
CA ARG A 5 -21.08 18.85 -7.06
C ARG A 5 -19.99 17.97 -6.46
N VAL A 6 -18.73 18.17 -6.85
CA VAL A 6 -17.58 17.45 -6.26
C VAL A 6 -17.36 17.88 -4.81
N ARG A 7 -17.46 19.18 -4.51
CA ARG A 7 -17.33 19.71 -3.14
C ARG A 7 -18.42 19.17 -2.21
N GLU A 8 -19.67 19.13 -2.66
CA GLU A 8 -20.80 18.58 -1.90
C GLU A 8 -20.65 17.07 -1.65
N ARG A 9 -20.19 16.31 -2.66
CA ARG A 9 -19.89 14.88 -2.50
C ARG A 9 -18.73 14.65 -1.52
N TRP A 10 -17.70 15.49 -1.57
CA TRP A 10 -16.58 15.42 -0.64
C TRP A 10 -16.99 15.75 0.80
N GLN A 11 -17.93 16.67 1.01
CA GLN A 11 -18.51 16.95 2.33
C GLN A 11 -19.40 15.80 2.86
N ARG A 12 -20.05 15.02 1.98
CA ARG A 12 -20.80 13.80 2.37
C ARG A 12 -19.89 12.64 2.74
N LEU A 13 -18.70 12.56 2.14
CA LEU A 13 -17.64 11.68 2.59
C LEU A 13 -17.15 12.20 3.95
N GLN A 14 -17.85 11.85 5.02
CA GLN A 14 -17.44 12.07 6.42
C GLN A 14 -16.23 11.19 6.76
N ILE A 15 -15.13 11.36 6.02
CA ILE A 15 -13.88 10.71 6.35
C ILE A 15 -13.40 11.35 7.65
N SER A 16 -13.42 10.59 8.75
CA SER A 16 -12.88 11.06 10.01
C SER A 16 -11.39 11.37 9.82
N GLY A 17 -10.86 12.38 10.51
CA GLY A 17 -9.42 12.69 10.45
C GLY A 17 -8.56 11.45 10.80
N SER A 18 -9.08 10.57 11.66
CA SER A 18 -8.47 9.28 11.98
C SER A 18 -8.38 8.32 10.78
N ASP A 19 -9.41 8.22 9.95
CA ASP A 19 -9.42 7.36 8.76
C ASP A 19 -8.39 7.82 7.72
N GLN A 20 -8.22 9.15 7.56
CA GLN A 20 -7.20 9.72 6.68
C GLN A 20 -5.79 9.37 7.14
N VAL A 21 -5.53 9.46 8.45
CA VAL A 21 -4.23 9.09 9.03
C VAL A 21 -3.96 7.60 8.84
N VAL A 22 -4.95 6.73 9.04
CA VAL A 22 -4.81 5.28 8.82
C VAL A 22 -4.52 4.97 7.34
N MET A 23 -5.24 5.58 6.40
CA MET A 23 -4.97 5.41 4.97
C MET A 23 -3.57 5.89 4.58
N LEU A 24 -3.10 7.03 5.12
CA LEU A 24 -1.75 7.52 4.90
C LEU A 24 -0.72 6.51 5.42
N LEU A 25 -0.92 5.99 6.63
CA LEU A 25 -0.01 5.05 7.27
C LEU A 25 0.07 3.74 6.50
N LEU A 26 -1.07 3.20 6.07
CA LEU A 26 -1.14 2.01 5.20
C LEU A 26 -0.44 2.26 3.85
N SER A 27 -0.66 3.41 3.23
CA SER A 27 0.01 3.79 1.97
C SER A 27 1.53 3.85 2.12
N VAL A 28 2.02 4.48 3.21
CA VAL A 28 3.46 4.53 3.51
C VAL A 28 4.03 3.13 3.73
N MET A 29 3.33 2.26 4.48
CA MET A 29 3.78 0.88 4.68
C MET A 29 3.88 0.10 3.37
N VAL A 30 2.88 0.21 2.49
CA VAL A 30 2.91 -0.41 1.15
C VAL A 30 4.12 0.11 0.34
N GLY A 31 4.34 1.42 0.34
CA GLY A 31 5.49 2.04 -0.35
C GLY A 31 6.83 1.53 0.17
N LEU A 32 6.99 1.41 1.49
CA LEU A 32 8.20 0.86 2.12
C LEU A 32 8.42 -0.61 1.75
N CYS A 33 7.36 -1.42 1.73
CA CYS A 33 7.47 -2.82 1.31
C CYS A 33 7.89 -2.96 -0.16
N ILE A 34 7.33 -2.15 -1.07
CA ILE A 34 7.70 -2.16 -2.49
C ILE A 34 9.16 -1.73 -2.67
N ALA A 35 9.59 -0.67 -1.98
CA ALA A 35 10.98 -0.22 -2.02
C ALA A 35 11.94 -1.29 -1.49
N ALA A 36 11.59 -1.95 -0.39
CA ALA A 36 12.38 -3.04 0.18
C ALA A 36 12.45 -4.25 -0.77
N ALA A 37 11.34 -4.64 -1.39
CA ALA A 37 11.33 -5.71 -2.39
C ALA A 37 12.20 -5.35 -3.60
N TYR A 38 12.13 -4.11 -4.08
CA TYR A 38 12.93 -3.63 -5.20
C TYR A 38 14.44 -3.68 -4.92
N TRP A 39 14.87 -3.19 -3.75
CA TRP A 39 16.27 -3.26 -3.34
C TRP A 39 16.75 -4.69 -3.10
N THR A 40 15.86 -5.57 -2.63
CA THR A 40 16.18 -7.00 -2.47
C THR A 40 16.35 -7.67 -3.83
N ALA A 41 15.48 -7.38 -4.80
CA ALA A 41 15.56 -7.91 -6.15
C ALA A 41 16.75 -7.35 -6.97
N HIS A 42 17.24 -6.15 -6.64
CA HIS A 42 18.35 -5.48 -7.32
C HIS A 42 19.48 -5.12 -6.34
N PRO A 43 20.16 -6.12 -5.76
CA PRO A 43 21.26 -5.86 -4.83
C PRO A 43 22.47 -5.25 -5.57
N LYS A 44 23.02 -4.14 -5.05
CA LYS A 44 24.20 -3.48 -5.64
C LYS A 44 25.42 -4.39 -5.76
N SER A 45 25.57 -5.35 -4.85
CA SER A 45 26.67 -6.31 -4.80
C SER A 45 26.34 -7.66 -5.44
N GLY A 46 25.14 -7.84 -6.02
CA GLY A 46 24.68 -9.14 -6.55
C GLY A 46 24.26 -10.15 -5.48
N CYS A 47 24.41 -9.82 -4.19
CA CYS A 47 24.09 -10.70 -3.07
C CYS A 47 23.27 -9.95 -2.01
N ILE A 48 22.38 -10.68 -1.34
CA ILE A 48 21.58 -10.19 -0.21
C ILE A 48 22.00 -10.89 1.08
N ARG A 49 21.76 -10.24 2.23
CA ARG A 49 21.84 -10.92 3.53
C ARG A 49 20.49 -11.51 3.88
N LEU A 50 20.47 -12.80 4.20
CA LEU A 50 19.30 -13.54 4.63
C LEU A 50 19.18 -13.45 6.15
N GLY A 51 18.12 -12.81 6.65
CA GLY A 51 17.83 -12.71 8.08
C GLY A 51 17.66 -11.28 8.59
N ARG A 52 17.20 -11.14 9.83
CA ARG A 52 17.02 -9.82 10.48
C ARG A 52 18.35 -9.30 10.99
N GLY A 53 18.81 -8.18 10.42
CA GLY A 53 19.99 -7.45 10.90
C GLY A 53 21.31 -7.91 10.27
N ASN A 54 22.42 -7.72 11.00
CA ASN A 54 23.79 -7.93 10.47
C ASN A 54 24.33 -9.35 10.61
N SER A 55 23.58 -10.26 11.24
CA SER A 55 24.02 -11.62 11.59
C SER A 55 23.55 -12.71 10.63
N GLY A 56 23.02 -12.33 9.46
CA GLY A 56 22.48 -13.26 8.46
C GLY A 56 23.51 -13.79 7.45
N PRO A 57 23.41 -15.05 6.98
CA PRO A 57 24.22 -15.55 5.87
C PRO A 57 23.98 -14.73 4.59
N ILE A 58 25.04 -14.54 3.80
CA ILE A 58 24.95 -13.86 2.51
C ILE A 58 24.58 -14.88 1.45
N SER A 59 23.54 -14.60 0.67
CA SER A 59 23.16 -15.39 -0.51
C SER A 59 23.29 -14.57 -1.79
N CYS A 60 23.92 -15.18 -2.78
CA CYS A 60 24.07 -14.65 -4.13
C CYS A 60 23.23 -15.45 -5.14
N ASP A 61 22.42 -16.40 -4.66
CA ASP A 61 21.57 -17.20 -5.52
C ASP A 61 20.36 -16.37 -5.98
N PRO A 62 20.20 -16.14 -7.30
CA PRO A 62 19.08 -15.36 -7.83
C PRO A 62 17.71 -15.97 -7.50
N GLN A 63 17.60 -17.30 -7.35
CA GLN A 63 16.33 -17.93 -6.96
C GLN A 63 15.94 -17.58 -5.53
N VAL A 64 16.91 -17.59 -4.62
CA VAL A 64 16.69 -17.20 -3.22
C VAL A 64 16.38 -15.71 -3.10
N ILE A 65 17.09 -14.87 -3.86
CA ILE A 65 16.84 -13.43 -3.92
C ILE A 65 15.42 -13.12 -4.41
N ALA A 66 14.99 -13.78 -5.49
CA ALA A 66 13.64 -13.62 -6.02
C ALA A 66 12.57 -14.10 -5.03
N GLY A 67 12.82 -15.23 -4.36
CA GLY A 67 11.93 -15.76 -3.32
C GLY A 67 11.73 -14.77 -2.16
N GLU A 68 12.80 -14.18 -1.66
CA GLU A 68 12.71 -13.17 -0.59
C GLU A 68 12.02 -11.89 -1.04
N ALA A 69 12.34 -11.38 -2.24
CA ALA A 69 11.64 -10.23 -2.79
C ALA A 69 10.13 -10.50 -2.95
N MET A 70 9.77 -11.70 -3.38
CA MET A 70 8.38 -12.13 -3.52
C MET A 70 7.67 -12.27 -2.18
N ASN A 71 8.34 -12.76 -1.14
CA ASN A 71 7.81 -12.77 0.22
C ASN A 71 7.50 -11.36 0.74
N ILE A 72 8.38 -10.39 0.48
CA ILE A 72 8.16 -8.99 0.85
C ILE A 72 6.95 -8.41 0.10
N VAL A 73 6.81 -8.72 -1.19
CA VAL A 73 5.62 -8.31 -1.97
C VAL A 73 4.36 -8.96 -1.41
N LEU A 74 4.39 -10.25 -1.08
CA LEU A 74 3.25 -10.94 -0.48
C LEU A 74 2.85 -10.31 0.87
N PHE A 75 3.84 -9.93 1.68
CA PHE A 75 3.61 -9.22 2.94
C PHE A 75 3.00 -7.84 2.72
N SER A 76 3.38 -7.14 1.66
CA SER A 76 2.80 -5.83 1.30
C SER A 76 1.28 -5.92 1.05
N LEU A 77 0.78 -7.08 0.58
CA LEU A 77 -0.65 -7.29 0.34
C LEU A 77 -1.47 -7.17 1.63
N LEU A 78 -0.91 -7.51 2.79
CA LEU A 78 -1.59 -7.37 4.08
C LEU A 78 -1.98 -5.90 4.39
N PHE A 79 -1.22 -4.94 3.85
CA PHE A 79 -1.50 -3.51 3.99
C PHE A 79 -2.23 -2.95 2.77
N ALA A 80 -1.93 -3.46 1.57
CA ALA A 80 -2.55 -2.99 0.34
C ALA A 80 -4.03 -3.37 0.26
N VAL A 81 -4.43 -4.57 0.72
CA VAL A 81 -5.82 -5.02 0.72
C VAL A 81 -6.74 -4.10 1.53
N PRO A 82 -6.48 -3.80 2.82
CA PRO A 82 -7.34 -2.88 3.57
C PRO A 82 -7.30 -1.46 3.00
N LEU A 83 -6.15 -1.01 2.48
CA LEU A 83 -6.04 0.29 1.80
C LEU A 83 -6.95 0.38 0.58
N LEU A 84 -6.89 -0.63 -0.31
CA LEU A 84 -7.72 -0.71 -1.52
C LEU A 84 -9.20 -0.87 -1.19
N TYR A 85 -9.53 -1.62 -0.13
CA TYR A 85 -10.91 -1.76 0.34
C TYR A 85 -11.49 -0.42 0.78
N ILE A 86 -10.76 0.35 1.60
CA ILE A 86 -11.20 1.68 2.04
C ILE A 86 -11.32 2.62 0.85
N LEU A 87 -10.32 2.68 -0.03
CA LEU A 87 -10.36 3.47 -1.27
C LEU A 87 -11.55 3.11 -2.17
N GLY A 88 -11.81 1.82 -2.34
CA GLY A 88 -12.96 1.32 -3.10
C GLY A 88 -14.29 1.77 -2.49
N ARG A 89 -14.44 1.68 -1.17
CA ARG A 89 -15.63 2.17 -0.47
C ARG A 89 -15.82 3.68 -0.66
N LEU A 90 -14.75 4.46 -0.57
CA LEU A 90 -14.78 5.91 -0.78
C LEU A 90 -15.14 6.26 -2.22
N LEU A 91 -14.59 5.54 -3.21
CA LEU A 91 -14.94 5.71 -4.62
C LEU A 91 -16.41 5.41 -4.86
N VAL A 92 -16.93 4.30 -4.34
CA VAL A 92 -18.35 3.96 -4.45
C VAL A 92 -19.23 5.04 -3.82
N GLN A 93 -18.84 5.59 -2.66
CA GLN A 93 -19.56 6.71 -2.04
C GLN A 93 -19.47 8.01 -2.86
N LEU A 94 -18.33 8.28 -3.49
CA LEU A 94 -18.11 9.45 -4.33
C LEU A 94 -18.92 9.40 -5.63
N PHE A 95 -19.09 8.19 -6.19
CA PHE A 95 -19.85 7.98 -7.43
C PHE A 95 -21.34 7.70 -7.19
N ARG A 96 -21.77 7.43 -5.94
CA ARG A 96 -23.18 7.26 -5.60
C ARG A 96 -23.97 8.52 -6.03
N PRO A 97 -25.10 8.37 -6.73
CA PRO A 97 -25.88 9.52 -7.19
C PRO A 97 -26.41 10.33 -6.00
N LEU A 98 -26.39 11.67 -6.09
CA LEU A 98 -26.75 12.57 -4.98
C LEU A 98 -28.20 12.39 -4.49
N ASN A 99 -29.07 11.78 -5.30
CA ASN A 99 -30.49 11.54 -5.02
C ASN A 99 -30.76 10.17 -4.36
N ALA A 100 -29.74 9.34 -4.13
CA ALA A 100 -29.93 8.11 -3.36
C ALA A 100 -30.08 8.46 -1.88
N PRO A 101 -31.15 8.02 -1.18
CA PRO A 101 -31.24 8.13 0.27
C PRO A 101 -30.09 7.36 0.95
N PRO A 102 -29.70 7.76 2.18
CA PRO A 102 -28.53 7.24 2.89
C PRO A 102 -28.50 5.71 3.00
#